data_AF-A0AAN8IF33-F1
#
_entry.id   AF-A0AAN8IF33-F1
#
_cell.length_a   1.000
_cell.length_b   1.000
_cell.length_c   1.000
_cell.angle_alpha   90.00
_cell.angle_beta   90.00
_cell.angle_gamma   90.00
#
_symmetry.space_group_name_H-M   'P 1'
#
loop_
_entity.id
_entity.type
_entity.pdbx_description
1 polymer ?
#
loop_
_entity_poly.entity_id
_entity_poly.type
_entity_poly.pdbx_seq_one_letter_code
_entity_poly.pdbx_strand_id
1 'polypeptide(L)'
;MILRAISTVMAIMTLSITNAEFCGNNRIPFGIEVHKDGHLTLLCSRPNCHEKKYAECPERAESPSCPSNTSWVGGLQKTVEDELLLQCCEYDMMEKYGQLMFSNVIVRRGEFFEAEEKYDKNDEDVIHFDLISDIRRGEDDKG
;
A
#
# COMPACT_ATOMS: atom_id res chain seq x y z
N MET A 1 24.22 -41.19 40.28
CA MET A 1 23.45 -41.16 39.02
C MET A 1 22.73 -39.82 38.97
N ILE A 2 23.40 -38.84 38.38
CA ILE A 2 23.03 -37.43 38.37
C ILE A 2 22.83 -37.03 36.91
N LEU A 3 21.85 -36.16 36.69
CA LEU A 3 21.55 -35.40 35.48
C LEU A 3 21.11 -36.25 34.28
N ARG A 4 19.83 -36.15 33.90
CA ARG A 4 19.39 -35.52 32.63
C ARG A 4 17.90 -35.17 32.75
N ALA A 5 17.61 -34.08 33.45
CA ALA A 5 16.39 -33.34 33.20
C ALA A 5 16.57 -32.69 31.82
N ILE A 6 16.07 -33.37 30.78
CA ILE A 6 15.98 -32.81 29.44
C ILE A 6 14.88 -31.75 29.54
N SER A 7 15.30 -30.53 29.88
CA SER A 7 14.48 -29.34 29.73
C SER A 7 14.27 -29.15 28.23
N THR A 8 13.17 -29.70 27.72
CA THR A 8 12.62 -29.34 26.41
C THR A 8 12.15 -27.90 26.52
N VAL A 9 13.09 -26.96 26.37
CA VAL A 9 12.79 -25.54 26.16
C VAL A 9 12.09 -25.45 24.82
N MET A 10 10.76 -25.47 24.85
CA MET A 10 9.92 -25.12 23.71
C MET A 10 10.12 -23.62 23.47
N ALA A 11 11.09 -23.28 22.62
CA ALA A 11 11.29 -21.92 22.16
C ALA A 11 10.06 -21.53 21.33
N ILE A 12 9.08 -20.91 21.98
CA ILE A 12 7.97 -20.22 21.33
C ILE A 12 8.60 -19.02 20.62
N MET A 13 8.92 -19.20 19.34
CA MET A 13 9.36 -18.12 18.47
C MET A 13 8.15 -17.20 18.30
N THR A 14 8.10 -16.12 19.08
CA THR A 14 7.10 -15.08 18.94
C THR A 14 7.32 -14.41 17.58
N LEU A 15 6.59 -14.88 16.57
CA LEU A 15 6.53 -14.23 15.26
C LEU A 15 5.93 -12.84 15.49
N SER A 16 6.75 -11.81 15.37
CA SER A 16 6.28 -10.43 15.34
C SER A 16 5.33 -10.28 14.16
N ILE A 17 4.07 -9.95 14.42
CA ILE A 17 3.05 -9.80 13.40
C ILE A 17 3.31 -8.46 12.69
N THR A 18 3.95 -8.50 11.53
CA THR A 18 4.02 -7.34 10.63
C THR A 18 2.68 -7.19 9.91
N ASN A 19 2.06 -6.02 10.00
CA ASN A 19 0.87 -5.72 9.20
C ASN A 19 1.34 -5.26 7.82
N ALA A 20 0.89 -5.95 6.78
CA ALA A 20 1.17 -5.59 5.40
C ALA A 20 -0.13 -5.63 4.61
N GLU A 21 -0.28 -4.66 3.71
CA GLU A 21 -1.50 -4.43 2.95
C GLU A 21 -1.14 -4.29 1.47
N PHE A 22 -1.73 -5.14 0.64
CA PHE A 22 -1.48 -5.19 -0.80
C PHE A 22 -2.78 -5.45 -1.53
N CYS A 23 -2.99 -4.77 -2.66
CA CYS A 23 -4.17 -5.00 -3.48
C CYS A 23 -4.13 -6.34 -4.24
N GLY A 24 -2.98 -7.01 -4.30
CA GLY A 24 -2.81 -8.27 -5.01
C GLY A 24 -2.83 -8.11 -6.53
N ASN A 25 -3.04 -9.22 -7.24
CA ASN A 25 -2.85 -9.26 -8.69
C ASN A 25 -3.95 -8.52 -9.47
N ASN A 26 -3.52 -7.68 -10.43
CA ASN A 26 -4.38 -6.89 -11.32
C ASN A 26 -5.31 -5.93 -10.56
N ARG A 27 -4.85 -5.40 -9.43
CA ARG A 27 -5.55 -4.37 -8.67
C ARG A 27 -4.56 -3.29 -8.28
N ILE A 28 -5.08 -2.10 -8.02
CA ILE A 28 -4.29 -0.92 -7.66
C ILE A 28 -4.91 -0.23 -6.46
N PRO A 29 -4.11 0.35 -5.56
CA PRO A 29 -4.66 1.18 -4.50
C PRO A 29 -5.00 2.57 -5.04
N PHE A 30 -6.27 2.93 -4.92
CA PHE A 30 -6.78 4.26 -5.28
C PHE A 30 -7.17 5.08 -4.05
N GLY A 31 -7.24 4.46 -2.87
CA GLY A 31 -7.53 5.13 -1.62
C GLY A 31 -6.88 4.46 -0.43
N ILE A 32 -7.03 5.10 0.73
CA ILE A 32 -6.48 4.63 2.00
C ILE A 32 -7.43 4.96 3.15
N GLU A 33 -7.62 4.01 4.05
CA GLU A 33 -8.30 4.18 5.32
C GLU A 33 -7.29 4.05 6.46
N VAL A 34 -7.32 4.99 7.39
CA VAL A 34 -6.55 4.92 8.64
C VAL A 34 -7.55 4.63 9.76
N HIS A 35 -7.51 3.43 10.30
CA HIS A 35 -8.37 3.02 11.41
C HIS A 35 -8.05 3.82 12.68
N LYS A 36 -8.98 3.82 13.64
CA LYS A 36 -8.81 4.54 14.92
C LYS A 36 -7.61 4.04 15.74
N ASP A 37 -7.26 2.77 15.60
CA ASP A 37 -6.09 2.15 16.24
C ASP A 37 -4.78 2.42 15.48
N GLY A 38 -4.84 3.07 14.31
CA GLY A 38 -3.70 3.36 13.45
C GLY A 38 -3.36 2.24 12.46
N HIS A 39 -4.20 1.21 12.34
CA HIS A 39 -4.10 0.25 11.24
C HIS A 39 -4.41 0.95 9.90
N LEU A 40 -3.72 0.55 8.83
CA LEU A 40 -3.88 1.11 7.49
C LEU A 40 -4.48 0.05 6.58
N THR A 41 -5.50 0.44 5.81
CA THR A 41 -6.14 -0.42 4.80
C THR A 41 -6.13 0.31 3.47
N LEU A 42 -5.80 -0.40 2.39
CA LEU A 42 -5.82 0.17 1.04
C LEU A 42 -7.18 -0.10 0.40
N LEU A 43 -7.74 0.92 -0.24
CA LEU A 43 -8.91 0.78 -1.09
C LEU A 43 -8.44 0.39 -2.49
N CYS A 44 -8.87 -0.78 -2.97
CA CYS A 44 -8.31 -1.40 -4.17
C CYS A 44 -9.30 -1.46 -5.33
N SER A 45 -8.92 -0.84 -6.44
CA SER A 45 -9.65 -0.88 -7.71
C SER A 45 -9.15 -2.02 -8.60
N ARG A 46 -10.01 -2.50 -9.51
CA ARG A 46 -9.66 -3.47 -10.55
C ARG A 46 -9.89 -2.86 -11.94
N PRO A 47 -8.97 -2.00 -12.42
CA PRO A 47 -9.14 -1.37 -13.72
C PRO A 47 -9.14 -2.41 -14.84
N ASN A 48 -10.05 -2.24 -15.80
CA ASN A 48 -10.15 -3.09 -16.98
C ASN A 48 -9.89 -2.26 -18.23
N CYS A 49 -8.61 -2.19 -18.60
CA CYS A 49 -8.18 -1.49 -19.81
C CYS A 49 -8.23 -2.45 -21.02
N HIS A 50 -8.72 -1.96 -22.16
CA HIS A 50 -8.73 -2.71 -23.43
C HIS A 50 -7.35 -3.30 -23.78
N GLU A 51 -6.28 -2.55 -23.54
CA GLU A 51 -4.91 -3.04 -23.62
C GLU A 51 -4.34 -3.29 -22.23
N LYS A 52 -3.90 -4.53 -22.00
CA LYS A 52 -3.19 -4.89 -20.76
C LYS A 52 -1.77 -4.37 -20.82
N LYS A 53 -1.46 -3.42 -19.94
CA LYS A 53 -0.10 -2.95 -19.66
C LYS A 53 0.23 -3.40 -18.25
N TYR A 54 1.43 -3.94 -18.08
CA TYR A 54 1.88 -4.47 -16.80
C TYR A 54 2.88 -3.50 -16.17
N ALA A 55 2.77 -3.38 -14.86
CA ALA A 55 3.72 -2.68 -14.00
C ALA A 55 4.78 -3.66 -13.52
N GLU A 56 5.97 -3.14 -13.22
CA GLU A 56 7.00 -3.89 -12.50
C GLU A 56 6.93 -3.51 -11.03
N CYS A 57 6.67 -4.48 -10.15
CA CYS A 57 6.58 -4.26 -8.71
C CYS A 57 7.58 -5.17 -8.00
N PRO A 58 8.29 -4.68 -6.96
CA PRO A 58 9.05 -5.53 -6.05
C PRO A 58 8.16 -6.57 -5.39
N GLU A 59 8.73 -7.70 -4.92
CA GLU A 59 7.95 -8.74 -4.23
C GLU A 59 7.38 -8.24 -2.89
N ARG A 60 8.08 -7.31 -2.21
CA ARG A 60 7.73 -6.78 -0.89
C ARG A 60 7.78 -5.26 -0.88
N ALA A 61 7.22 -4.67 0.17
CA ALA A 61 7.40 -3.26 0.48
C ALA A 61 8.76 -3.06 1.16
N GLU A 62 9.64 -2.29 0.53
CA GLU A 62 11.05 -2.15 0.94
C GLU A 62 11.52 -0.69 0.99
N SER A 63 10.74 0.23 0.40
CA SER A 63 11.15 1.63 0.23
C SER A 63 10.38 2.55 1.18
N PRO A 64 11.02 3.54 1.84
CA PRO A 64 10.32 4.50 2.69
C PRO A 64 9.51 5.54 1.91
N SER A 65 9.71 5.64 0.59
CA SER A 65 8.98 6.53 -0.32
C SER A 65 9.08 6.06 -1.77
N CYS A 66 8.15 6.51 -2.62
CA CYS A 66 8.16 6.28 -4.07
C CYS A 66 8.35 7.62 -4.82
N PRO A 67 9.61 8.08 -5.02
CA PRO A 67 9.88 9.42 -5.53
C PRO A 67 9.82 9.56 -7.05
N SER A 68 9.77 8.46 -7.81
CA SER A 68 9.80 8.52 -9.28
C SER A 68 8.46 9.01 -9.84
N ASN A 69 8.51 9.84 -10.88
CA ASN A 69 7.33 10.25 -11.65
C ASN A 69 6.73 9.10 -12.48
N THR A 70 7.44 7.98 -12.59
CA THR A 70 6.97 6.74 -13.21
C THR A 70 6.52 5.68 -12.19
N SER A 71 6.54 6.00 -10.89
CA SER A 71 6.21 5.07 -9.82
C SER A 71 4.94 5.43 -9.06
N TRP A 72 4.30 4.42 -8.47
CA TRP A 72 3.21 4.57 -7.51
C TRP A 72 3.30 3.51 -6.42
N VAL A 73 2.54 3.72 -5.35
CA VAL A 73 2.39 2.76 -4.25
C VAL A 73 1.52 1.60 -4.72
N GLY A 74 2.06 0.38 -4.80
CA GLY A 74 1.30 -0.85 -5.04
C GLY A 74 0.83 -1.55 -3.75
N GLY A 75 1.48 -1.22 -2.63
CA GLY A 75 1.21 -1.81 -1.33
C GLY A 75 2.08 -1.16 -0.25
N LEU A 76 1.84 -1.54 0.99
CA LEU A 76 2.58 -1.02 2.14
C LEU A 76 2.79 -2.09 3.20
N GLN A 77 3.83 -1.91 4.01
CA GLN A 77 4.12 -2.76 5.15
C GLN A 77 4.58 -1.90 6.32
N LYS A 78 4.12 -2.27 7.51
CA LYS A 78 4.62 -1.73 8.76
C LYS A 78 5.64 -2.67 9.37
N THR A 79 6.84 -2.17 9.64
CA THR A 79 7.90 -2.94 10.28
C THR A 79 7.66 -3.09 11.79
N VAL A 80 8.47 -3.92 12.45
CA VAL A 80 8.40 -4.07 13.91
C VAL A 80 8.92 -2.84 14.64
N GLU A 81 9.74 -2.04 13.97
CA GLU A 81 10.26 -0.73 14.39
C GLU A 81 9.26 0.42 14.14
N ASP A 82 8.01 0.12 13.78
CA ASP A 82 6.95 1.11 13.54
C ASP A 82 7.18 1.95 12.25
N GLU A 83 8.12 1.54 11.39
CA GLU A 83 8.41 2.19 10.11
C GLU A 83 7.39 1.79 9.05
N LEU A 84 7.03 2.75 8.19
CA LEU A 84 6.18 2.53 7.04
C LEU A 84 7.05 2.32 5.80
N LEU A 85 6.98 1.14 5.21
CA LEU A 85 7.59 0.82 3.93
C LEU A 85 6.53 0.69 2.85
N LEU A 86 6.88 1.06 1.63
CA LEU A 86 6.05 1.07 0.44
C LEU A 86 6.62 0.10 -0.60
N GLN A 87 5.71 -0.54 -1.32
CA GLN A 87 6.02 -1.27 -2.54
C GLN A 87 5.84 -0.31 -3.71
N CYS A 88 6.95 0.18 -4.26
CA CYS A 88 6.90 1.10 -5.40
C CYS A 88 6.80 0.31 -6.70
N CYS A 89 5.65 0.32 -7.33
CA CYS A 89 5.45 -0.23 -8.67
C CYS A 89 5.84 0.82 -9.71
N GLU A 90 6.43 0.39 -10.83
CA GLU A 90 6.89 1.26 -11.91
C GLU A 90 6.21 0.95 -13.25
N TYR A 91 5.95 2.01 -14.02
CA TYR A 91 5.45 1.94 -15.38
C TYR A 91 5.93 3.15 -16.19
N ASP A 92 6.76 2.89 -17.19
CA ASP A 92 7.46 3.92 -17.98
C ASP A 92 6.54 4.97 -18.60
N MET A 93 5.30 4.60 -18.94
CA MET A 93 4.37 5.51 -19.61
C MET A 93 3.55 6.36 -18.63
N MET A 94 3.75 6.22 -17.32
CA MET A 94 3.04 7.00 -16.31
C MET A 94 3.34 8.49 -16.40
N GLU A 95 4.55 8.91 -16.79
CA GLU A 95 4.85 10.33 -17.02
C GLU A 95 4.00 10.92 -18.16
N LYS A 96 3.65 10.11 -19.15
CA LYS A 96 2.86 10.54 -20.32
C LYS A 96 1.36 10.57 -20.04
N TYR A 97 0.85 9.62 -19.27
CA TYR A 97 -0.59 9.42 -19.06
C TYR A 97 -1.08 9.85 -17.67
N GLY A 98 -0.19 9.91 -16.69
CA GLY A 98 -0.48 10.31 -15.33
C GLY A 98 -0.48 11.82 -15.17
N GLN A 99 -1.38 12.31 -14.31
CA GLN A 99 -1.42 13.71 -13.91
C GLN A 99 -1.58 13.78 -12.40
N LEU A 100 -0.80 14.66 -11.75
CA LEU A 100 -0.97 14.92 -10.32
C LEU A 100 -2.27 15.70 -10.09
N MET A 101 -3.25 15.06 -9.44
CA MET A 101 -4.54 15.68 -9.11
C MET A 101 -4.56 16.28 -7.70
N PHE A 102 -3.99 15.56 -6.73
CA PHE A 102 -3.96 15.96 -5.33
C PHE A 102 -2.52 15.88 -4.80
N SER A 103 -2.17 16.77 -3.87
CA SER A 103 -0.88 16.74 -3.19
C SER A 103 -1.05 17.10 -1.72
N ASN A 104 -0.20 16.53 -0.87
CA ASN A 104 -0.21 16.81 0.58
C ASN A 104 -1.56 16.52 1.26
N VAL A 105 -2.25 15.45 0.82
CA VAL A 105 -3.46 14.97 1.49
C VAL A 105 -3.07 14.40 2.85
N ILE A 106 -3.70 14.90 3.91
CA ILE A 106 -3.51 14.40 5.27
C ILE A 106 -4.72 13.53 5.61
N VAL A 107 -4.46 12.27 5.96
CA VAL A 107 -5.48 11.31 6.41
C VAL A 107 -5.16 10.90 7.83
N ARG A 108 -6.06 11.21 8.77
CA ARG A 108 -5.86 10.97 10.20
C ARG A 108 -6.49 9.67 10.64
N ARG A 109 -6.16 9.24 11.86
CA ARG A 109 -6.82 8.09 12.48
C ARG A 109 -8.34 8.30 12.55
N GLY A 110 -9.08 7.31 12.05
CA GLY A 110 -10.52 7.35 11.89
C GLY A 110 -11.00 8.04 10.60
N GLU A 111 -10.10 8.46 9.73
CA GLU A 111 -10.41 9.06 8.43
C GLU A 111 -10.00 8.13 7.28
N PHE A 112 -10.55 8.40 6.12
CA PHE A 112 -10.20 7.75 4.87
C PHE A 112 -10.11 8.78 3.76
N PHE A 113 -9.33 8.46 2.75
CA PHE A 113 -9.29 9.16 1.47
C PHE A 113 -9.60 8.15 0.38
N GLU A 114 -10.60 8.45 -0.43
CA GLU A 114 -11.03 7.66 -1.56
C GLU A 114 -10.97 8.53 -2.80
N ALA A 115 -10.15 8.14 -3.77
CA ALA A 115 -9.97 8.88 -5.02
C ALA A 115 -10.99 8.43 -6.09
N GLU A 116 -10.94 9.02 -7.28
CA GLU A 116 -11.98 8.79 -8.29
C GLU A 116 -11.72 7.54 -9.15
N GLU A 117 -12.81 6.85 -9.48
CA GLU A 117 -12.89 5.89 -10.58
C GLU A 117 -13.88 6.40 -11.63
N LYS A 118 -13.53 6.31 -12.91
CA LYS A 118 -14.45 6.59 -14.02
C LYS A 118 -14.72 5.34 -14.81
N TYR A 119 -15.99 5.04 -14.94
CA TYR A 119 -16.50 3.90 -15.68
C TYR A 119 -16.76 4.27 -17.13
N ASP A 120 -16.80 3.25 -17.99
CA ASP A 120 -17.21 3.41 -19.38
C ASP A 120 -18.69 3.82 -19.48
N LYS A 121 -19.16 4.08 -20.70
CA LYS A 121 -20.55 4.50 -20.95
C LYS A 121 -21.62 3.48 -20.53
N ASN A 122 -21.22 2.23 -20.32
CA ASN A 122 -22.12 1.14 -19.92
C ASN A 122 -22.04 0.85 -18.42
N ASP A 123 -21.17 1.55 -17.68
CA ASP A 123 -20.91 1.33 -16.25
C ASP A 123 -20.32 -0.07 -15.94
N GLU A 124 -19.63 -0.67 -16.91
CA GLU A 124 -19.10 -2.03 -16.79
C GLU A 124 -17.61 -2.04 -16.42
N ASP A 125 -16.82 -1.18 -17.04
CA ASP A 125 -15.36 -1.18 -16.94
C ASP A 125 -14.81 0.14 -16.40
N VAL A 126 -13.92 0.07 -15.41
CA VAL A 126 -13.14 1.24 -14.94
C VAL A 126 -12.08 1.58 -15.98
N ILE A 127 -12.25 2.75 -16.62
CA ILE A 127 -11.40 3.25 -17.72
C ILE A 127 -10.44 4.36 -17.31
N HIS A 128 -10.73 5.08 -16.22
CA HIS A 128 -9.79 5.99 -15.57
C HIS A 128 -9.88 5.80 -14.07
N PHE A 129 -8.76 6.00 -13.40
CA PHE A 129 -8.65 5.83 -11.96
C PHE A 129 -7.52 6.70 -11.45
N ASP A 130 -7.64 7.11 -10.21
CA ASP A 130 -6.58 7.76 -9.48
C ASP A 130 -5.63 6.72 -8.84
N LEU A 131 -4.39 7.14 -8.63
CA LEU A 131 -3.31 6.33 -8.06
C LEU A 131 -2.67 7.08 -6.89
N ILE A 132 -2.23 6.34 -5.87
CA ILE A 132 -1.44 6.92 -4.79
C ILE A 132 0.04 6.90 -5.20
N SER A 133 0.63 8.06 -5.48
CA SER A 133 2.03 8.14 -5.91
C SER A 133 3.04 7.94 -4.79
N ASP A 134 2.76 8.45 -3.59
CA ASP A 134 3.63 8.32 -2.42
C ASP A 134 2.81 8.44 -1.12
N ILE A 135 3.32 7.86 -0.03
CA ILE A 135 2.72 7.95 1.30
C ILE A 135 3.82 8.18 2.32
N ARG A 136 3.61 9.11 3.25
CA ARG A 136 4.52 9.31 4.37
C ARG A 136 3.75 9.36 5.66
N ARG A 137 4.30 8.71 6.67
CA ARG A 137 3.82 8.85 8.04
C ARG A 137 4.37 10.14 8.63
N GLY A 138 3.50 10.92 9.25
CA GLY A 138 3.85 12.11 10.01
C GLY A 138 3.05 12.19 11.30
N GLU A 139 3.40 13.14 12.14
CA GLU A 139 2.62 13.57 13.29
C GLU A 139 2.31 15.06 13.12
N ASP A 140 1.15 15.50 13.59
CA ASP A 140 0.81 16.91 13.64
C ASP A 140 0.12 17.27 14.97
N ASP A 141 -0.24 18.53 15.13
CA ASP A 141 -0.76 19.09 16.39
C ASP A 141 -2.03 18.39 16.93
N LYS A 142 -2.71 17.60 16.11
CA LYS A 142 -3.92 16.86 16.50
C LYS A 142 -3.66 15.38 16.82
N GLY A 143 -2.41 14.93 16.79
CA GLY A 143 -2.02 13.52 16.90
C GLY A 143 -2.37 12.72 15.66
#